data_AF-A0A2W4LX89-F1
#
_entry.id   AF-A0A2W4LX89-F1
#
_cell.length_a   1.000
_cell.length_b   1.000
_cell.length_c   1.000
_cell.angle_alpha   90.00
_cell.angle_beta   90.00
_cell.angle_gamma   90.00
#
_symmetry.space_group_name_H-M   'P 1'
#
loop_
_entity.id
_entity.type
_entity.pdbx_description
1 polymer ?
#
loop_
_entity_poly.entity_id
_entity_poly.type
_entity_poly.pdbx_seq_one_letter_code
_entity_poly.pdbx_strand_id
1 'polypeptide(L)'
;IEEYIKIVEDAKRLGFPVKLGVEVDYIPEWEDEIRYFVSFYPFDYVIGSVHWLGDFGFDNPDFLGEWESRDIYKTHVEYFEVLTEAVLSGIFDLIAHLDVIKVFGHKADGDLSQVYERLAKAMKKAKVCAEVSTAGFRKPVGEIYPSPEIMAYLKKYEIPVIVNSDAHRPEDVGRDFDKALEYVRSHGYEFLCYFDKRKRFSYKI
;
A
#
# COMPACT_ATOMS: atom_id res chain seq x y z
N ILE A 1 -19.61 -6.39 -6.25
CA ILE A 1 -18.74 -5.50 -7.06
C ILE A 1 -19.53 -4.68 -8.09
N GLU A 2 -20.51 -5.25 -8.80
CA GLU A 2 -21.30 -4.53 -9.82
C GLU A 2 -21.98 -3.25 -9.31
N GLU A 3 -22.58 -3.29 -8.13
CA GLU A 3 -23.20 -2.11 -7.51
C GLU A 3 -22.19 -0.99 -7.23
N TYR A 4 -21.01 -1.34 -6.71
CA TYR A 4 -19.91 -0.39 -6.50
C TYR A 4 -19.49 0.27 -7.82
N ILE A 5 -19.27 -0.52 -8.86
CA ILE A 5 -18.91 -0.01 -10.19
C ILE A 5 -20.00 0.94 -10.69
N LYS A 6 -21.27 0.55 -10.57
CA LYS A 6 -22.40 1.37 -10.99
C LYS A 6 -22.41 2.73 -10.27
N ILE A 7 -22.20 2.76 -8.95
CA ILE A 7 -22.18 3.99 -8.15
C ILE A 7 -21.07 4.93 -8.63
N VAL A 8 -19.85 4.42 -8.83
CA VAL A 8 -18.72 5.25 -9.28
C VAL A 8 -18.95 5.75 -10.70
N GLU A 9 -19.46 4.91 -11.60
CA GLU A 9 -19.76 5.30 -12.99
C GLU A 9 -20.93 6.29 -13.08
N ASP A 10 -21.95 6.18 -12.22
CA ASP A 10 -23.00 7.18 -12.07
C ASP A 10 -22.41 8.52 -11.62
N ALA A 11 -21.51 8.53 -10.63
CA ALA A 11 -20.83 9.74 -10.19
C ALA A 11 -19.95 10.37 -11.29
N LYS A 12 -19.24 9.56 -12.09
CA LYS A 12 -18.50 10.03 -13.28
C LYS A 12 -19.44 10.69 -14.29
N ARG A 13 -20.60 10.08 -14.58
CA ARG A 13 -21.63 10.64 -15.49
C ARG A 13 -22.19 11.98 -15.00
N LEU A 14 -22.26 12.17 -13.68
CA LEU A 14 -22.65 13.44 -13.06
C LEU A 14 -21.53 14.50 -13.05
N GLY A 15 -20.33 14.16 -13.54
CA GLY A 15 -19.20 15.08 -13.64
C GLY A 15 -18.33 15.16 -12.38
N PHE A 16 -18.51 14.26 -11.41
CA PHE A 16 -17.62 14.21 -10.25
C PHE A 16 -16.23 13.69 -10.65
N PRO A 17 -15.14 14.25 -10.08
CA PRO A 17 -13.76 13.86 -10.42
C PRO A 17 -13.35 12.58 -9.68
N VAL A 18 -14.08 11.49 -9.90
CA VAL A 18 -13.85 10.19 -9.23
C VAL A 18 -13.19 9.18 -10.16
N LYS A 19 -12.44 8.25 -9.57
CA LYS A 19 -11.78 7.12 -10.23
C LYS A 19 -12.32 5.82 -9.67
N LEU A 20 -12.49 4.82 -10.53
CA LEU A 20 -12.89 3.47 -10.15
C LEU A 20 -11.65 2.67 -9.76
N GLY A 21 -11.32 2.66 -8.47
CA GLY A 21 -10.20 1.89 -7.93
C GLY A 21 -10.64 0.61 -7.23
N VAL A 22 -9.69 -0.22 -6.84
CA VAL A 22 -9.89 -1.29 -5.86
C VAL A 22 -8.59 -1.55 -5.12
N GLU A 23 -8.68 -1.85 -3.83
CA GLU A 23 -7.61 -2.46 -3.07
C GLU A 23 -7.91 -3.96 -2.94
N VAL A 24 -6.91 -4.78 -3.25
CA VAL A 24 -7.04 -6.24 -3.27
C VAL A 24 -5.88 -6.85 -2.49
N ASP A 25 -6.25 -7.64 -1.49
CA ASP A 25 -5.31 -8.50 -0.78
C ASP A 25 -4.59 -9.45 -1.74
N TYR A 26 -3.27 -9.50 -1.62
CA TYR A 26 -2.45 -10.53 -2.22
C TYR A 26 -2.33 -11.71 -1.25
N ILE A 27 -2.87 -12.84 -1.70
CA ILE A 27 -2.74 -14.13 -1.03
C ILE A 27 -2.10 -15.06 -2.06
N PRO A 28 -0.86 -15.57 -1.84
CA PRO A 28 -0.12 -16.34 -2.83
C PRO A 28 -0.92 -17.49 -3.44
N GLU A 29 -1.74 -18.17 -2.63
CA GLU A 29 -2.56 -19.31 -3.03
C GLU A 29 -3.71 -18.94 -3.97
N TRP A 30 -4.06 -17.65 -4.08
CA TRP A 30 -5.19 -17.11 -4.86
C TRP A 30 -4.71 -16.18 -5.99
N GLU A 31 -3.42 -16.21 -6.34
CA GLU A 31 -2.84 -15.27 -7.30
C GLU A 31 -3.57 -15.26 -8.65
N ASP A 32 -3.93 -16.44 -9.17
CA ASP A 32 -4.59 -16.57 -10.48
C ASP A 32 -6.03 -16.00 -10.44
N GLU A 33 -6.76 -16.24 -9.36
CA GLU A 33 -8.09 -15.69 -9.12
C GLU A 33 -8.03 -14.16 -8.97
N ILE A 34 -7.06 -13.64 -8.24
CA ILE A 34 -6.83 -12.21 -8.06
C ILE A 34 -6.50 -11.57 -9.42
N ARG A 35 -5.60 -12.19 -10.20
CA ARG A 35 -5.24 -11.73 -11.54
C ARG A 35 -6.45 -11.71 -12.48
N TYR A 36 -7.25 -12.77 -12.45
CA TYR A 36 -8.48 -12.87 -13.22
C TYR A 36 -9.45 -11.75 -12.84
N PHE A 37 -9.77 -11.60 -11.55
CA PHE A 37 -10.67 -10.58 -11.03
C PHE A 37 -10.25 -9.16 -11.46
N VAL A 38 -8.97 -8.83 -11.25
CA VAL A 38 -8.43 -7.51 -11.58
C VAL A 38 -8.47 -7.24 -13.09
N SER A 39 -8.25 -8.27 -13.93
CA SER A 39 -8.29 -8.12 -15.39
C SER A 39 -9.72 -8.01 -15.96
N PHE A 40 -10.72 -8.47 -15.22
CA PHE A 40 -12.10 -8.57 -15.69
C PHE A 40 -12.83 -7.21 -15.67
N TYR A 41 -12.41 -6.28 -14.80
CA TYR A 41 -13.07 -5.00 -14.60
C TYR A 41 -12.21 -3.80 -15.05
N PRO A 42 -12.81 -2.70 -15.51
CA PRO A 42 -12.10 -1.56 -16.08
C PRO A 42 -11.60 -0.58 -15.00
N PHE A 43 -10.83 -1.09 -14.03
CA PHE A 43 -10.30 -0.25 -12.94
C PHE A 43 -9.36 0.84 -13.47
N ASP A 44 -9.49 2.03 -12.92
CA ASP A 44 -8.57 3.15 -13.14
C ASP A 44 -7.22 2.92 -12.45
N TYR A 45 -7.24 2.21 -11.31
CA TYR A 45 -6.05 1.71 -10.62
C TYR A 45 -6.39 0.52 -9.72
N VAL A 46 -5.38 -0.28 -9.42
CA VAL A 46 -5.46 -1.46 -8.55
C VAL A 46 -4.35 -1.37 -7.52
N ILE A 47 -4.74 -1.35 -6.24
CA ILE A 47 -3.84 -1.36 -5.10
C ILE A 47 -3.67 -2.80 -4.64
N GLY A 48 -2.42 -3.24 -4.50
CA GLY A 48 -2.10 -4.51 -3.84
C GLY A 48 -1.74 -4.28 -2.39
N SER A 49 -2.27 -5.10 -1.50
CA SER A 49 -1.94 -5.07 -0.07
C SER A 49 -1.73 -6.50 0.46
N VAL A 50 -1.12 -6.61 1.64
CA VAL A 50 -0.98 -7.87 2.35
C VAL A 50 -1.50 -7.61 3.75
N HIS A 51 -2.57 -8.29 4.15
CA HIS A 51 -3.12 -8.22 5.52
C HIS A 51 -3.06 -9.57 6.26
N TRP A 52 -2.60 -10.62 5.58
CA TRP A 52 -2.58 -11.99 6.08
C TRP A 52 -1.22 -12.65 5.90
N LEU A 53 -0.77 -13.38 6.92
CA LEU A 53 0.37 -14.31 6.86
C LEU A 53 -0.14 -15.72 7.19
N GLY A 54 -0.50 -16.48 6.16
CA GLY A 54 -1.34 -17.67 6.33
C GLY A 54 -2.68 -17.29 6.96
N ASP A 55 -3.04 -17.91 8.08
CA ASP A 55 -4.29 -17.62 8.80
C ASP A 55 -4.18 -16.41 9.76
N PHE A 56 -3.03 -15.74 9.83
CA PHE A 56 -2.80 -14.63 10.76
C PHE A 56 -3.09 -13.27 10.13
N GLY A 57 -4.25 -12.70 10.47
CA GLY A 57 -4.64 -11.33 10.13
C GLY A 57 -3.92 -10.31 11.01
N PHE A 58 -2.66 -10.03 10.71
CA PHE A 58 -1.75 -9.35 11.63
C PHE A 58 -2.18 -7.92 12.03
N ASP A 59 -3.00 -7.29 11.21
CA ASP A 59 -3.54 -5.94 11.38
C ASP A 59 -5.00 -5.92 11.88
N ASN A 60 -5.58 -7.09 12.13
CA ASN A 60 -6.89 -7.25 12.71
C ASN A 60 -6.80 -7.32 14.26
N PRO A 61 -7.53 -6.47 15.01
CA PRO A 61 -7.55 -6.49 16.47
C PRO A 61 -7.91 -7.85 17.09
N ASP A 62 -8.69 -8.68 16.39
CA ASP A 62 -9.07 -10.03 16.87
C ASP A 62 -7.87 -10.97 17.01
N PHE A 63 -6.76 -10.69 16.32
CA PHE A 63 -5.54 -11.50 16.29
C PHE A 63 -4.43 -10.94 17.21
N LEU A 64 -4.71 -9.92 18.03
CA LEU A 64 -3.70 -9.30 18.90
C LEU A 64 -2.99 -10.31 19.83
N GLY A 65 -3.70 -11.33 20.30
CA GLY A 65 -3.12 -12.36 21.16
C GLY A 65 -2.05 -13.21 20.46
N GLU A 66 -2.09 -13.35 19.13
CA GLU A 66 -1.09 -14.14 18.40
C GLU A 66 0.29 -13.47 18.42
N TRP A 67 0.34 -12.13 18.44
CA TRP A 67 1.58 -11.37 18.54
C TRP A 67 2.40 -11.71 19.79
N GLU A 68 1.77 -12.17 20.88
CA GLU A 68 2.46 -12.55 22.12
C GLU A 68 3.34 -13.81 21.97
N SER A 69 3.00 -14.66 20.98
CA SER A 69 3.67 -15.95 20.75
C SER A 69 4.57 -15.97 19.51
N ARG A 70 4.48 -14.95 18.66
CA ARG A 70 5.26 -14.83 17.43
C ARG A 70 6.58 -14.10 17.66
N ASP A 71 7.60 -14.51 16.90
CA ASP A 71 8.84 -13.76 16.79
C ASP A 71 8.61 -12.54 15.87
N ILE A 72 8.67 -11.34 16.43
CA ILE A 72 8.34 -10.10 15.71
C ILE A 72 9.27 -9.91 14.51
N TYR A 73 10.58 -10.14 14.66
CA TYR A 73 11.52 -9.97 13.56
C TYR A 73 11.23 -10.94 12.41
N LYS A 74 11.02 -12.23 12.71
CA LYS A 74 10.68 -13.23 11.68
C LYS A 74 9.35 -12.93 11.01
N THR A 75 8.36 -12.46 11.76
CA THR A 75 7.04 -12.09 11.22
C THR A 75 7.15 -10.91 10.25
N HIS A 76 8.00 -9.91 10.55
CA HIS A 76 8.30 -8.84 9.61
C HIS A 76 9.00 -9.35 8.35
N VAL A 77 10.00 -10.24 8.49
CA VAL A 77 10.68 -10.85 7.34
C VAL A 77 9.68 -11.59 6.44
N GLU A 78 8.82 -12.43 7.03
CA GLU A 78 7.75 -13.15 6.31
C GLU A 78 6.81 -12.19 5.59
N TYR A 79 6.33 -11.14 6.27
CA TYR A 79 5.48 -10.12 5.68
C TYR A 79 6.10 -9.48 4.44
N PHE A 80 7.37 -9.07 4.52
CA PHE A 80 8.02 -8.44 3.38
C PHE A 80 8.37 -9.43 2.26
N GLU A 81 8.51 -10.72 2.56
CA GLU A 81 8.62 -11.75 1.53
C GLU A 81 7.32 -11.86 0.73
N VAL A 82 6.17 -11.99 1.41
CA VAL A 82 4.84 -12.01 0.76
C VAL A 82 4.57 -10.69 0.01
N LEU A 83 4.92 -9.54 0.59
CA LEU A 83 4.78 -8.24 -0.08
C LEU A 83 5.66 -8.15 -1.35
N THR A 84 6.86 -8.76 -1.31
CA THR A 84 7.73 -8.83 -2.48
C THR A 84 7.15 -9.74 -3.56
N GLU A 85 6.50 -10.84 -3.19
CA GLU A 85 5.75 -11.70 -4.12
C GLU A 85 4.58 -10.94 -4.75
N ALA A 86 3.80 -10.21 -3.96
CA ALA A 86 2.72 -9.33 -4.44
C ALA A 86 3.22 -8.36 -5.50
N VAL A 87 4.36 -7.71 -5.25
CA VAL A 87 5.04 -6.82 -6.22
C VAL A 87 5.41 -7.57 -7.51
N LEU A 88 6.01 -8.75 -7.38
CA LEU A 88 6.53 -9.51 -8.51
C LEU A 88 5.44 -10.23 -9.33
N SER A 89 4.24 -10.39 -8.79
CA SER A 89 3.06 -10.90 -9.51
C SER A 89 2.72 -10.08 -10.75
N GLY A 90 3.07 -8.78 -10.75
CA GLY A 90 2.74 -7.84 -11.83
C GLY A 90 1.25 -7.55 -11.95
N ILE A 91 0.44 -7.84 -10.92
CA ILE A 91 -1.01 -7.64 -10.92
C ILE A 91 -1.38 -6.18 -10.63
N PHE A 92 -0.64 -5.52 -9.74
CA PHE A 92 -1.01 -4.25 -9.11
C PHE A 92 -0.34 -3.03 -9.75
N ASP A 93 -0.95 -1.86 -9.61
CA ASP A 93 -0.41 -0.57 -10.07
C ASP A 93 0.43 0.13 -9.00
N LEU A 94 0.00 -0.01 -7.75
CA LEU A 94 0.68 0.46 -6.55
C LEU A 94 0.51 -0.55 -5.41
N ILE A 95 1.41 -0.49 -4.44
CA ILE A 95 1.38 -1.32 -3.23
C ILE A 95 1.06 -0.44 -2.03
N ALA A 96 0.04 -0.83 -1.28
CA ALA A 96 -0.43 -0.12 -0.09
C ALA A 96 0.61 -0.16 1.04
N HIS A 97 0.57 0.86 1.90
CA HIS A 97 1.11 0.90 3.26
C HIS A 97 2.22 -0.12 3.57
N LEU A 98 3.39 0.04 2.92
CA LEU A 98 4.41 -1.02 2.81
C LEU A 98 4.93 -1.64 4.11
N ASP A 99 4.71 -1.00 5.26
CA ASP A 99 5.08 -1.54 6.57
C ASP A 99 3.90 -1.60 7.54
N VAL A 100 2.67 -1.77 7.05
CA VAL A 100 1.45 -1.87 7.87
C VAL A 100 1.53 -2.98 8.93
N ILE A 101 2.42 -3.97 8.76
CA ILE A 101 2.77 -4.98 9.78
C ILE A 101 3.10 -4.38 11.15
N LYS A 102 3.51 -3.10 11.22
CA LYS A 102 3.76 -2.38 12.48
C LYS A 102 2.51 -1.74 13.10
N VAL A 103 1.31 -1.89 12.54
CA VAL A 103 0.09 -1.10 12.85
C VAL A 103 -0.24 -1.01 14.35
N PHE A 104 0.00 -2.09 15.09
CA PHE A 104 -0.25 -2.18 16.54
C PHE A 104 0.96 -1.81 17.40
N GLY A 105 2.05 -1.35 16.80
CA GLY A 105 3.29 -0.98 17.49
C GLY A 105 4.32 -2.11 17.60
N HIS A 106 4.04 -3.30 17.06
CA HIS A 106 5.00 -4.42 17.00
C HIS A 106 6.08 -4.16 15.94
N LYS A 107 7.14 -3.46 16.32
CA LYS A 107 8.29 -3.17 15.45
C LYS A 107 9.39 -4.20 15.65
N ALA A 108 10.03 -4.60 14.56
CA ALA A 108 11.19 -5.47 14.63
C ALA A 108 12.41 -4.71 15.17
N ASP A 109 13.11 -5.31 16.15
CA ASP A 109 14.37 -4.77 16.70
C ASP A 109 15.62 -5.15 15.89
N GLY A 110 15.44 -5.91 14.79
CA GLY A 110 16.52 -6.42 13.94
C GLY A 110 16.71 -5.65 12.63
N ASP A 111 17.84 -5.87 11.97
CA ASP A 111 18.17 -5.21 10.70
C ASP A 111 17.36 -5.79 9.52
N LEU A 112 16.40 -5.01 9.02
CA LEU A 112 15.60 -5.33 7.84
C LEU A 112 16.14 -4.69 6.54
N SER A 113 17.36 -4.11 6.56
CA SER A 113 17.98 -3.43 5.42
C SER A 113 17.97 -4.26 4.13
N GLN A 114 18.31 -5.54 4.21
CA GLN A 114 18.34 -6.45 3.06
C GLN A 114 16.94 -6.71 2.50
N VAL A 115 15.95 -6.78 3.39
CA VAL A 115 14.55 -7.02 3.06
C VAL A 115 13.97 -5.80 2.35
N TYR A 116 14.20 -4.59 2.89
CA TYR A 116 13.79 -3.33 2.26
C TYR A 116 14.46 -3.11 0.92
N GLU A 117 15.75 -3.43 0.80
CA GLU A 117 16.46 -3.32 -0.47
C GLU A 117 15.92 -4.29 -1.52
N ARG A 118 15.59 -5.53 -1.12
CA ARG A 118 14.98 -6.53 -1.99
C ARG A 118 13.62 -6.05 -2.51
N LEU A 119 12.75 -5.56 -1.62
CA LEU A 119 11.45 -5.00 -1.98
C LEU A 119 11.61 -3.85 -2.98
N ALA A 120 12.47 -2.86 -2.69
CA ALA A 120 12.67 -1.72 -3.58
C ALA A 120 13.18 -2.14 -4.98
N LYS A 121 14.11 -3.11 -5.06
CA LYS A 121 14.55 -3.68 -6.34
C LYS A 121 13.40 -4.36 -7.10
N ALA A 122 12.56 -5.13 -6.39
CA ALA A 122 11.38 -5.76 -6.97
C ALA A 122 10.39 -4.71 -7.50
N MET A 123 10.12 -3.65 -6.74
CA MET A 123 9.22 -2.57 -7.15
C MET A 123 9.74 -1.86 -8.40
N LYS A 124 11.05 -1.59 -8.48
CA LYS A 124 11.67 -1.01 -9.68
C LYS A 124 11.48 -1.90 -10.90
N LYS A 125 11.67 -3.22 -10.74
CA LYS A 125 11.50 -4.21 -11.81
C LYS A 125 10.05 -4.31 -12.27
N ALA A 126 9.10 -4.36 -11.34
CA ALA A 126 7.67 -4.45 -11.60
C ALA A 126 7.05 -3.11 -12.08
N LYS A 127 7.78 -2.00 -11.92
CA LYS A 127 7.37 -0.63 -12.28
C LYS A 127 6.14 -0.13 -11.50
N VAL A 128 5.87 -0.70 -10.33
CA VAL A 128 4.78 -0.28 -9.42
C VAL A 128 5.13 0.99 -8.65
N CYS A 129 4.12 1.63 -8.05
CA CYS A 129 4.32 2.72 -7.09
C CYS A 129 4.23 2.24 -5.65
N ALA A 130 4.83 2.99 -4.74
CA ALA A 130 4.62 2.83 -3.30
C ALA A 130 3.54 3.81 -2.82
N GLU A 131 2.61 3.34 -1.99
CA GLU A 131 1.74 4.22 -1.24
C GLU A 131 2.48 4.86 -0.07
N VAL A 132 2.24 6.15 0.13
CA VAL A 132 2.49 6.87 1.37
C VAL A 132 1.14 7.15 2.03
N SER A 133 0.81 6.41 3.07
CA SER A 133 -0.50 6.44 3.73
C SER A 133 -0.46 7.20 5.05
N THR A 134 -1.37 8.17 5.20
CA THR A 134 -1.58 8.90 6.45
C THR A 134 -2.36 8.10 7.49
N ALA A 135 -2.91 6.93 7.14
CA ALA A 135 -3.70 6.13 8.07
C ALA A 135 -2.93 5.75 9.33
N GLY A 136 -1.63 5.51 9.22
CA GLY A 136 -0.81 5.14 10.36
C GLY A 136 -0.78 6.19 11.49
N PHE A 137 -0.99 7.49 11.19
CA PHE A 137 -1.18 8.52 12.24
C PHE A 137 -2.43 8.32 13.09
N ARG A 138 -3.42 7.59 12.56
CA ARG A 138 -4.70 7.29 13.22
C ARG A 138 -4.74 5.87 13.80
N LYS A 139 -3.70 5.07 13.60
CA LYS A 139 -3.55 3.71 14.12
C LYS A 139 -2.67 3.72 15.38
N PRO A 140 -2.67 2.65 16.20
CA PRO A 140 -1.89 2.61 17.44
C PRO A 140 -0.40 2.90 17.27
N VAL A 141 0.20 2.57 16.11
CA VAL A 141 1.59 2.93 15.83
C VAL A 141 1.85 4.43 15.78
N GLY A 142 0.86 5.25 15.41
CA GLY A 142 0.98 6.71 15.39
C GLY A 142 1.98 7.28 14.36
N GLU A 143 2.40 6.47 13.38
CA GLU A 143 3.43 6.80 12.39
C GLU A 143 2.91 6.64 10.98
N ILE A 144 3.39 7.47 10.05
CA ILE A 144 3.07 7.33 8.62
C ILE A 144 3.57 5.99 8.06
N TYR A 145 2.89 5.49 7.03
CA TYR A 145 3.36 4.38 6.20
C TYR A 145 3.90 4.93 4.87
N PRO A 146 5.07 4.49 4.36
CA PRO A 146 6.02 3.65 5.05
C PRO A 146 6.93 4.48 5.98
N SER A 147 7.66 3.80 6.85
CA SER A 147 8.73 4.38 7.70
C SER A 147 9.84 5.10 6.93
N PRO A 148 10.58 6.03 7.58
CA PRO A 148 11.68 6.76 6.95
C PRO A 148 12.77 5.84 6.36
N GLU A 149 13.04 4.72 7.02
CA GLU A 149 14.01 3.71 6.57
C GLU A 149 13.63 3.16 5.21
N ILE A 150 12.36 2.77 5.02
CA ILE A 150 11.85 2.29 3.73
C ILE A 150 11.85 3.41 2.70
N MET A 151 11.45 4.63 3.06
CA MET A 151 11.51 5.79 2.16
C MET A 151 12.92 6.03 1.61
N ALA A 152 13.97 5.79 2.41
CA ALA A 152 15.36 5.89 1.95
C ALA A 152 15.67 4.89 0.82
N TYR A 153 15.18 3.65 0.93
CA TYR A 153 15.31 2.64 -0.13
C TYR A 153 14.45 2.98 -1.35
N LEU A 154 13.20 3.40 -1.16
CA LEU A 154 12.34 3.83 -2.27
C LEU A 154 13.00 4.96 -3.06
N LYS A 155 13.58 5.95 -2.37
CA LYS A 155 14.29 7.05 -3.02
C LYS A 155 15.55 6.56 -3.74
N LYS A 156 16.36 5.70 -3.11
CA LYS A 156 17.59 5.11 -3.71
C LYS A 156 17.32 4.40 -5.03
N TYR A 157 16.18 3.72 -5.16
CA TYR A 157 15.78 2.99 -6.38
C TYR A 157 14.83 3.79 -7.28
N GLU A 158 14.56 5.05 -6.94
CA GLU A 158 13.64 5.95 -7.66
C GLU A 158 12.24 5.34 -7.83
N ILE A 159 11.71 4.73 -6.77
CA ILE A 159 10.36 4.20 -6.76
C ILE A 159 9.39 5.38 -6.64
N PRO A 160 8.44 5.55 -7.58
CA PRO A 160 7.46 6.61 -7.51
C PRO A 160 6.48 6.38 -6.35
N VAL A 161 5.99 7.49 -5.79
CA VAL A 161 5.09 7.46 -4.63
C VAL A 161 3.76 8.16 -4.92
N ILE A 162 2.73 7.73 -4.22
CA ILE A 162 1.38 8.30 -4.24
C ILE A 162 0.91 8.45 -2.79
N VAL A 163 0.30 9.58 -2.46
CA VAL A 163 -0.20 9.86 -1.11
C VAL A 163 -1.67 9.49 -1.04
N ASN A 164 -2.02 8.64 -0.07
CA ASN A 164 -3.39 8.22 0.18
C ASN A 164 -3.76 8.42 1.65
N SER A 165 -5.07 8.53 1.90
CA SER A 165 -5.57 8.65 3.28
C SER A 165 -5.93 7.32 3.90
N ASP A 166 -6.29 6.31 3.10
CA ASP A 166 -6.92 5.08 3.59
C ASP A 166 -8.10 5.42 4.54
N ALA A 167 -9.01 6.21 3.97
CA ALA A 167 -10.16 6.77 4.65
C ALA A 167 -11.32 5.77 4.65
N HIS A 168 -11.72 5.35 5.85
CA HIS A 168 -12.90 4.52 6.08
C HIS A 168 -14.12 5.34 6.54
N ARG A 169 -13.95 6.66 6.68
CA ARG A 169 -14.97 7.63 7.08
C ARG A 169 -14.81 8.91 6.25
N PRO A 170 -15.88 9.63 5.90
CA PRO A 170 -15.79 10.86 5.10
C PRO A 170 -14.80 11.91 5.65
N GLU A 171 -14.74 12.06 6.97
CA GLU A 171 -13.84 13.01 7.65
C GLU A 171 -12.35 12.66 7.56
N ASP A 172 -12.01 11.42 7.19
CA ASP A 172 -10.62 10.99 7.02
C ASP A 172 -10.11 11.21 5.59
N VAL A 173 -10.98 11.58 4.64
CA VAL A 173 -10.59 11.86 3.25
C VAL A 173 -9.61 13.04 3.21
N GLY A 174 -8.38 12.78 2.76
CA GLY A 174 -7.33 13.79 2.67
C GLY A 174 -6.78 14.26 4.02
N ARG A 175 -7.16 13.59 5.12
CA ARG A 175 -6.70 13.94 6.47
C ARG A 175 -5.18 13.79 6.58
N ASP A 176 -4.54 14.78 7.21
CA ASP A 176 -3.08 14.86 7.42
C ASP A 176 -2.24 14.86 6.12
N PHE A 177 -2.82 15.27 4.98
CA PHE A 177 -2.10 15.36 3.70
C PHE A 177 -1.00 16.42 3.69
N ASP A 178 -1.16 17.50 4.46
CA ASP A 178 -0.12 18.50 4.68
C ASP A 178 1.16 17.86 5.26
N LYS A 179 1.00 16.99 6.26
CA LYS A 179 2.11 16.23 6.87
C LYS A 179 2.71 15.22 5.90
N ALA A 180 1.87 14.50 5.15
CA ALA A 180 2.35 13.56 4.14
C ALA A 180 3.16 14.27 3.03
N LEU A 181 2.72 15.45 2.60
CA LEU A 181 3.43 16.26 1.59
C LEU A 181 4.77 16.78 2.12
N GLU A 182 4.83 17.23 3.38
CA GLU A 182 6.10 17.58 4.02
C GLU A 182 7.03 16.35 4.09
N TYR A 183 6.50 15.21 4.50
CA TYR A 183 7.23 13.95 4.63
C TYR A 183 7.82 13.47 3.30
N VAL A 184 7.05 13.43 2.22
CA VAL A 184 7.61 13.00 0.91
C VAL A 184 8.64 14.01 0.37
N ARG A 185 8.42 15.32 0.56
CA ARG A 185 9.39 16.34 0.16
C ARG A 185 10.70 16.24 0.94
N SER A 186 10.63 15.94 2.25
CA SER A 186 11.83 15.74 3.08
C SER A 186 12.67 14.54 2.64
N HIS A 187 12.06 13.57 1.96
CA HIS A 187 12.73 12.43 1.33
C HIS A 187 13.13 12.68 -0.14
N GLY A 188 13.03 13.93 -0.59
CA GLY A 188 13.49 14.37 -1.92
C GLY A 188 12.53 14.04 -3.07
N TYR A 189 11.24 13.84 -2.80
CA TYR A 189 10.23 13.71 -3.85
C TYR A 189 9.72 15.08 -4.31
N GLU A 190 9.78 15.33 -5.61
CA GLU A 190 9.24 16.54 -6.26
C GLU A 190 7.94 16.26 -7.02
N PHE A 191 7.59 14.99 -7.19
CA PHE A 191 6.41 14.56 -7.94
C PHE A 191 5.69 13.45 -7.19
N LEU A 192 4.36 13.50 -7.25
CA LEU A 192 3.49 12.41 -6.85
C LEU A 192 2.84 11.78 -8.07
N CYS A 193 2.49 10.51 -7.94
CA CYS A 193 1.79 9.76 -8.97
C CYS A 193 0.28 9.77 -8.77
N TYR A 194 -0.42 9.59 -9.89
CA TYR A 194 -1.82 9.22 -9.94
C TYR A 194 -2.04 8.31 -11.15
N PHE A 195 -3.23 7.74 -11.26
CA PHE A 195 -3.55 6.77 -12.28
C PHE A 195 -4.84 7.11 -13.02
N ASP A 196 -4.88 6.72 -14.29
CA ASP A 196 -6.06 6.72 -15.13
C ASP A 196 -5.98 5.50 -16.05
N LYS A 197 -7.00 4.63 -16.01
CA LYS A 197 -7.04 3.37 -16.78
C LYS A 197 -5.73 2.56 -16.67
N ARG A 198 -5.24 2.39 -15.45
CA ARG A 198 -3.99 1.66 -15.11
C ARG A 198 -2.72 2.27 -15.70
N LYS A 199 -2.79 3.47 -16.24
CA LYS A 199 -1.63 4.24 -16.69
C LYS A 199 -1.23 5.23 -15.62
N ARG A 200 0.05 5.16 -15.23
CA ARG A 200 0.65 6.09 -14.28
C ARG A 200 0.93 7.45 -14.92
N PHE A 201 0.57 8.50 -14.20
CA PHE A 201 0.91 9.89 -14.48
C PHE A 201 1.57 10.50 -13.25
N SER A 202 2.18 11.67 -13.41
CA SER A 202 2.81 12.40 -12.31
C SER A 202 2.44 13.87 -12.34
N TYR A 203 2.38 14.50 -11.16
CA TYR A 203 2.21 15.94 -11.00
C TYR A 203 3.23 16.46 -9.99
N LYS A 204 3.65 17.71 -10.18
CA LYS A 204 4.64 18.35 -9.32
C LYS A 204 3.99 18.73 -7.98
N ILE A 205 4.72 18.51 -6.89
CA ILE A 205 4.37 18.94 -5.53
C ILE A 205 5.35 19.99 -5.02
#